data_AF-A0A7S2MGU6-F1
#
_entry.id   AF-A0A7S2MGU6-F1
#
_cell.length_a   1.000
_cell.length_b   1.000
_cell.length_c   1.000
_cell.angle_alpha   90.00
_cell.angle_beta   90.00
_cell.angle_gamma   90.00
#
_symmetry.space_group_name_H-M   'P 1'
#
loop_
_entity.id
_entity.type
_entity.pdbx_description
1 polymer ?
#
loop_
_entity_poly.entity_id
_entity_poly.type
_entity_poly.pdbx_seq_one_letter_code
_entity_poly.pdbx_strand_id
1 'polypeptide(L)'
;AGAVMCSYNRVNGTAACGHPGLLQRDLRERMGFRGFVVSDWWAAPNSSALEHGLDVEMPAGKFLSARRLENTSRAAVSRSARRVLAAVYRLRLDEHRGCEPPCRRERSTDQRTPE
;
A
#
# COMPACT_ATOMS: atom_id res chain seq x y z
N ALA A 1 9.38 5.36 8.65
CA ALA A 1 8.84 4.21 7.91
C ALA A 1 8.41 4.63 6.50
N GLY A 2 8.62 3.79 5.48
CA GLY A 2 8.22 4.06 4.09
C GLY A 2 6.79 3.63 3.75
N ALA A 3 6.26 2.67 4.52
CA ALA A 3 4.91 2.14 4.38
C ALA A 3 4.34 1.77 5.76
N VAL A 4 3.01 1.72 5.86
CA VAL A 4 2.29 1.09 6.98
C VAL A 4 1.14 0.26 6.41
N MET A 5 0.80 -0.81 7.11
CA MET A 5 -0.33 -1.67 6.74
C MET A 5 -1.53 -1.32 7.61
N CYS A 6 -2.70 -1.11 7.01
CA CYS A 6 -3.95 -1.02 7.76
C CYS A 6 -4.43 -2.41 8.15
N SER A 7 -5.00 -2.54 9.35
CA SER A 7 -5.39 -3.82 9.93
C SER A 7 -6.77 -4.31 9.45
N TYR A 8 -7.07 -5.59 9.71
CA TYR A 8 -8.38 -6.19 9.46
C TYR A 8 -9.51 -5.63 10.30
N ASN A 9 -9.23 -5.25 11.55
CA ASN A 9 -10.27 -4.93 12.50
C ASN A 9 -11.05 -3.69 12.09
N ARG A 10 -12.28 -3.63 12.58
CA ARG A 10 -13.05 -2.39 12.58
C ARG A 10 -12.64 -1.54 13.77
N VAL A 11 -12.71 -0.24 13.60
CA VAL A 11 -12.62 0.74 14.68
C VAL A 11 -13.92 1.54 14.64
N ASN A 12 -14.68 1.50 15.75
CA ASN A 12 -16.00 2.11 15.84
C ASN A 12 -16.93 1.70 14.68
N GLY A 13 -16.91 0.43 14.30
CA GLY A 13 -17.76 -0.12 13.24
C GLY A 13 -17.27 0.09 11.80
N THR A 14 -16.26 0.93 11.56
CA THR A 14 -15.68 1.16 10.23
C THR A 14 -14.40 0.34 10.02
N ALA A 15 -14.25 -0.32 8.87
CA ALA A 15 -13.05 -1.09 8.55
C ALA A 15 -11.82 -0.17 8.53
N ALA A 16 -10.73 -0.54 9.22
CA ALA A 16 -9.57 0.33 9.36
C ALA A 16 -8.97 0.74 8.02
N CYS A 17 -8.92 -0.17 7.03
CA CYS A 17 -8.44 0.10 5.67
C CYS A 17 -9.32 1.04 4.83
N GLY A 18 -10.50 1.41 5.30
CA GLY A 18 -11.35 2.42 4.66
C GLY A 18 -11.80 3.51 5.63
N HIS A 19 -11.08 3.70 6.75
CA HIS A 19 -11.48 4.63 7.79
C HIS A 19 -10.77 5.99 7.62
N PRO A 20 -11.45 7.06 7.13
CA PRO A 20 -10.80 8.34 6.86
C PRO A 20 -10.26 9.02 8.13
N GLY A 21 -10.96 8.89 9.27
CA GLY A 21 -10.48 9.39 10.56
C GLY A 21 -9.12 8.80 10.97
N LEU A 22 -8.92 7.48 10.83
CA LEU A 22 -7.65 6.86 11.16
C LEU A 22 -6.57 7.20 10.12
N LEU A 23 -6.87 7.01 8.83
CA LEU A 23 -5.86 7.08 7.78
C LEU A 23 -5.48 8.51 7.37
N GLN A 24 -6.41 9.46 7.44
CA GLN A 24 -6.13 10.87 7.08
C GLN A 24 -5.86 11.70 8.32
N ARG A 25 -6.85 11.84 9.19
CA ARG A 25 -6.72 12.71 10.37
C ARG A 25 -5.64 12.22 11.33
N ASP A 26 -5.75 10.99 11.82
CA ASP A 26 -4.83 10.53 12.86
C ASP A 26 -3.44 10.19 12.29
N LEU A 27 -3.36 9.37 11.24
CA LEU A 27 -2.08 8.93 10.67
C LEU A 27 -1.36 10.04 9.87
N ARG A 28 -2.03 10.74 8.95
CA ARG A 28 -1.35 11.69 8.05
C ARG A 28 -1.24 13.09 8.62
N GLU A 29 -2.28 13.60 9.28
CA GLU A 29 -2.29 14.96 9.82
C GLU A 29 -1.63 15.00 11.20
N ARG A 30 -2.12 14.21 12.18
CA ARG A 30 -1.62 14.28 13.55
C ARG A 30 -0.25 13.61 13.74
N MET A 31 -0.05 12.42 13.19
CA MET A 31 1.26 11.74 13.26
C MET A 31 2.24 12.19 12.17
N GLY A 32 1.77 12.97 11.19
CA GLY A 32 2.62 13.49 10.12
C GLY A 32 3.14 12.43 9.14
N PHE A 33 2.50 11.26 9.04
CA PHE A 33 2.97 10.18 8.17
C PHE A 33 2.95 10.58 6.68
N ARG A 34 4.09 10.41 6.00
CA ARG A 34 4.29 10.78 4.58
C ARG A 34 4.57 9.59 3.65
N GLY A 35 4.51 8.36 4.16
CA GLY A 35 4.62 7.15 3.35
C GLY A 35 3.28 6.75 2.71
N PHE A 36 3.22 5.52 2.21
CA PHE A 36 1.99 4.94 1.66
C PHE A 36 1.34 3.95 2.62
N VAL A 37 0.03 3.77 2.48
CA VAL A 37 -0.77 2.79 3.24
C VAL A 37 -1.11 1.62 2.32
N VAL A 38 -0.75 0.42 2.75
CA VAL A 38 -1.10 -0.83 2.09
C VAL A 38 -2.21 -1.53 2.86
N SER A 39 -3.15 -2.16 2.16
CA SER A 39 -4.12 -3.02 2.82
C SER A 39 -3.46 -4.29 3.31
N ASP A 40 -3.92 -4.80 4.45
CA ASP A 40 -3.78 -6.23 4.69
C ASP A 40 -4.51 -7.01 3.57
N TRP A 41 -4.21 -8.29 3.42
CA TRP A 41 -4.75 -9.11 2.34
C TRP A 41 -6.27 -9.18 2.38
N TRP A 42 -6.91 -8.66 1.34
CA TRP A 42 -8.37 -8.59 1.20
C TRP A 42 -9.09 -7.68 2.23
N ALA A 43 -8.35 -6.81 2.93
CA ALA A 43 -8.91 -5.93 3.95
C ALA A 43 -9.52 -4.63 3.38
N ALA A 44 -9.29 -4.32 2.10
CA ALA A 44 -9.90 -3.17 1.44
C ALA A 44 -11.44 -3.35 1.37
N PRO A 45 -12.25 -2.40 1.88
CA PRO A 45 -13.70 -2.59 1.94
C PRO A 45 -14.41 -2.32 0.62
N ASN A 46 -13.92 -1.36 -0.18
CA ASN A 46 -14.45 -0.94 -1.48
C ASN A 46 -13.52 0.13 -2.12
N SER A 47 -13.87 0.65 -3.30
CA SER A 47 -13.07 1.62 -4.05
C SER A 47 -12.92 3.00 -3.36
N SER A 48 -13.88 3.41 -2.51
CA SER A 48 -13.78 4.67 -1.77
C SER A 48 -12.62 4.70 -0.77
N ALA A 49 -12.07 3.52 -0.42
CA ALA A 49 -10.89 3.41 0.43
C ALA A 49 -9.69 4.23 -0.09
N LEU A 50 -9.56 4.40 -1.42
CA LEU A 50 -8.53 5.24 -2.02
C LEU A 50 -8.62 6.69 -1.52
N GLU A 51 -9.83 7.25 -1.55
CA GLU A 51 -10.08 8.63 -1.10
C GLU A 51 -10.01 8.74 0.42
N HIS A 52 -10.31 7.66 1.14
CA HIS A 52 -10.14 7.59 2.58
C HIS A 52 -8.68 7.42 3.03
N GLY A 53 -7.74 7.24 2.10
CA GLY A 53 -6.30 7.29 2.39
C GLY A 53 -5.56 5.97 2.26
N LEU A 54 -6.20 4.90 1.78
CA LEU A 54 -5.53 3.69 1.31
C LEU A 54 -4.80 3.98 -0.01
N ASP A 55 -3.57 3.52 -0.17
CA ASP A 55 -2.80 3.77 -1.40
C ASP A 55 -2.62 2.50 -2.24
N VAL A 56 -2.50 1.33 -1.61
CA VAL A 56 -2.29 0.03 -2.27
C VAL A 56 -3.27 -1.00 -1.71
N GLU A 57 -3.97 -1.70 -2.60
CA GLU A 57 -4.80 -2.86 -2.26
C GLU A 57 -3.99 -4.14 -2.50
N MET A 58 -4.04 -5.04 -1.52
CA MET A 58 -3.41 -6.35 -1.57
C MET A 58 -4.43 -7.46 -1.32
N PRO A 59 -4.20 -8.67 -1.84
CA PRO A 59 -3.09 -9.06 -2.71
C PRO A 59 -3.34 -8.71 -4.19
N ALA A 60 -4.56 -8.30 -4.55
CA ALA A 60 -4.96 -7.99 -5.92
C ALA A 60 -5.85 -6.75 -5.96
N GLY A 61 -5.91 -6.10 -7.13
CA GLY A 61 -6.73 -4.91 -7.36
C GLY A 61 -8.23 -5.21 -7.55
N LYS A 62 -8.91 -5.79 -6.55
CA LYS A 62 -10.35 -6.07 -6.62
C LYS A 62 -11.18 -4.78 -6.60
N PHE A 63 -10.77 -3.80 -5.81
CA PHE A 63 -11.45 -2.51 -5.62
C PHE A 63 -10.67 -1.31 -6.18
N LEU A 64 -9.34 -1.38 -6.21
CA LEU A 64 -8.44 -0.35 -6.75
C LEU A 64 -7.92 -0.69 -8.16
N SER A 65 -8.64 -1.53 -8.91
CA SER A 65 -8.36 -1.72 -10.33
C SER A 65 -8.74 -0.49 -11.16
N ALA A 66 -8.10 -0.32 -12.31
CA ALA A 66 -8.39 0.75 -13.27
C ALA A 66 -9.89 0.89 -13.54
N ARG A 67 -10.58 -0.24 -13.82
CA ARG A 67 -12.03 -0.27 -14.06
C ARG A 67 -12.87 0.26 -12.90
N ARG A 68 -12.49 -0.07 -11.66
CA ARG A 68 -13.22 0.36 -10.46
C ARG A 68 -12.96 1.83 -10.11
N LEU A 69 -11.86 2.39 -10.60
CA LEU A 69 -11.43 3.76 -10.35
C LEU A 69 -11.71 4.71 -11.52
N GLU A 70 -12.43 4.28 -12.57
CA GLU A 70 -12.76 5.10 -13.75
C GLU A 70 -13.42 6.43 -13.37
N ASN A 71 -14.32 6.41 -12.38
CA ASN A 71 -15.03 7.59 -11.89
C ASN A 71 -14.31 8.32 -10.75
N THR A 72 -13.12 7.85 -10.35
CA THR A 72 -12.34 8.47 -9.29
C THR A 72 -11.46 9.58 -9.84
N SER A 73 -11.26 10.64 -9.06
CA SER A 73 -10.39 11.76 -9.43
C SER A 73 -8.99 11.28 -9.83
N ARG A 74 -8.52 11.68 -11.03
CA ARG A 74 -7.12 11.46 -11.46
C ARG A 74 -6.12 12.00 -10.46
N ALA A 75 -6.46 13.09 -9.76
CA ALA A 75 -5.60 13.64 -8.72
C ALA A 75 -5.51 12.71 -7.51
N ALA A 76 -6.59 12.03 -7.12
CA ALA A 76 -6.57 11.04 -6.04
C ALA A 76 -5.66 9.86 -6.37
N VAL A 77 -5.84 9.25 -7.55
CA VAL A 77 -4.98 8.16 -8.04
C VAL A 77 -3.52 8.62 -8.12
N SER A 78 -3.26 9.81 -8.66
CA SER A 78 -1.91 10.36 -8.79
C SER A 78 -1.25 10.61 -7.43
N ARG A 79 -2.01 11.06 -6.42
CA ARG A 79 -1.48 11.24 -5.05
C ARG A 79 -1.03 9.91 -4.45
N SER A 80 -1.85 8.87 -4.56
CA SER A 80 -1.52 7.54 -4.03
C SER A 80 -0.31 6.94 -4.74
N ALA A 81 -0.29 6.99 -6.09
CA ALA A 81 0.85 6.52 -6.89
C ALA A 81 2.15 7.26 -6.55
N ARG A 82 2.10 8.59 -6.37
CA ARG A 82 3.27 9.38 -5.96
C ARG A 82 3.83 8.98 -4.60
N ARG A 83 3.00 8.58 -3.63
CA ARG A 83 3.49 8.12 -2.31
C ARG A 83 4.24 6.80 -2.42
N VAL A 84 3.74 5.86 -3.23
CA VAL A 84 4.41 4.59 -3.52
C VAL A 84 5.73 4.84 -4.23
N LEU A 85 5.71 5.63 -5.31
CA LEU A 85 6.93 5.99 -6.06
C LEU A 85 7.92 6.75 -5.18
N ALA A 86 7.47 7.66 -4.33
CA ALA A 86 8.35 8.36 -3.39
C ALA A 86 9.07 7.39 -2.45
N ALA A 87 8.45 6.28 -2.04
CA ALA A 87 9.13 5.24 -1.28
C ALA A 87 10.17 4.48 -2.13
N VAL A 88 9.83 4.14 -3.38
CA VAL A 88 10.76 3.52 -4.35
C VAL A 88 12.01 4.39 -4.54
N TYR A 89 11.83 5.66 -4.87
CA TYR A 89 12.93 6.61 -5.10
C TYR A 89 13.73 6.94 -3.83
N ARG A 90 13.08 7.11 -2.67
CA ARG A 90 13.78 7.37 -1.40
C ARG A 90 14.68 6.22 -0.97
N LEU A 91 14.26 4.99 -1.29
CA LEU A 91 15.04 3.78 -1.01
C LEU A 91 16.00 3.42 -2.15
N ARG A 92 16.04 4.24 -3.22
CA ARG A 92 16.85 4.01 -4.41
C ARG A 92 16.62 2.62 -5.03
N LEU A 93 15.36 2.17 -5.02
CA LEU A 93 14.97 0.91 -5.66
C LEU A 93 14.86 1.04 -7.19
N ASP A 94 14.79 2.28 -7.68
CA ASP A 94 14.90 2.66 -9.09
C ASP A 94 16.35 2.62 -9.60
N GLU A 95 17.31 2.96 -8.74
CA GLU A 95 18.73 2.83 -9.04
C GLU A 95 19.11 1.36 -8.93
N HIS A 96 19.08 0.63 -10.05
CA HIS A 96 19.65 -0.71 -10.14
C HIS A 96 21.16 -0.66 -9.80
N ARG A 97 21.52 -0.84 -8.53
CA ARG A 97 22.81 -1.46 -8.20
C ARG A 97 22.67 -2.90 -8.63
N GLY A 98 23.34 -3.24 -9.73
CA GLY A 98 23.46 -4.60 -10.23
C GLY A 98 23.57 -5.55 -9.04
N CYS A 99 22.69 -6.53 -9.02
CA CYS A 99 22.56 -7.44 -7.90
C CYS A 99 23.95 -8.02 -7.59
N GLU A 100 24.42 -7.81 -6.35
CA GLU A 100 25.66 -8.45 -5.89
C GLU A 100 25.31 -9.89 -5.52
N PRO A 101 26.07 -10.88 -6.03
CA PRO A 101 25.69 -12.27 -5.92
C PRO A 101 25.34 -12.71 -4.51
N PRO A 102 24.31 -13.55 -4.39
CA PRO A 102 23.78 -14.39 -5.47
C PRO A 102 22.35 -14.07 -5.88
N CYS A 103 22.22 -13.82 -7.17
CA CYS A 103 21.04 -13.26 -7.80
C CYS A 103 20.24 -14.36 -8.49
N ARG A 104 18.99 -14.53 -8.07
CA ARG A 104 17.97 -15.49 -8.57
C ARG A 104 18.27 -16.99 -8.44
N ARG A 105 19.49 -17.50 -8.65
CA ARG A 105 19.76 -18.94 -8.52
C ARG A 105 19.68 -19.44 -7.07
N GLU A 106 20.04 -18.61 -6.08
CA GLU A 106 20.04 -19.01 -4.66
C GLU A 106 18.69 -18.85 -3.94
N ARG A 107 17.75 -18.06 -4.48
CA ARG A 107 16.38 -18.03 -3.91
C ARG A 107 15.55 -19.25 -4.26
N SER A 108 15.91 -19.98 -5.32
CA SER A 108 15.22 -21.21 -5.70
C SER A 108 15.49 -22.37 -4.73
N THR A 109 16.52 -22.28 -3.90
CA THR A 109 16.96 -23.37 -3.03
C THR A 109 16.51 -23.23 -1.57
N ASP A 110 15.95 -22.09 -1.14
CA ASP A 110 15.73 -21.78 0.28
C ASP A 110 14.24 -21.56 0.67
N GLN A 111 13.29 -22.07 -0.13
CA GLN A 111 11.85 -22.03 0.20
C GLN A 111 11.23 -23.41 0.48
N ARG A 112 12.04 -24.44 0.79
CA ARG A 112 11.50 -25.62 1.47
C ARG A 112 11.58 -25.38 2.98
N THR A 113 10.44 -25.03 3.57
CA THR A 113 10.16 -25.36 4.96
C THR A 113 10.52 -26.84 5.17
N PRO A 114 11.37 -27.20 6.15
CA PRO A 114 11.51 -28.60 6.52
C PRO A 114 10.17 -29.08 7.07
N GLU A 115 9.70 -30.23 6.57
CA GLU A 115 8.61 -31.01 7.17
C GLU A 115 8.97 -31.49 8.58
#